data_AF-A0A7W1SZE8-F1
#
_entry.id   AF-A0A7W1SZE8-F1
#
_cell.length_a   1.000
_cell.length_b   1.000
_cell.length_c   1.000
_cell.angle_alpha   90.00
_cell.angle_beta   90.00
_cell.angle_gamma   90.00
#
_symmetry.space_group_name_H-M   'P 1'
#
loop_
_entity.id
_entity.type
_entity.pdbx_description
1 polymer ?
#
loop_
_entity_poly.entity_id
_entity_poly.type
_entity_poly.pdbx_seq_one_letter_code
_entity_poly.pdbx_strand_id
1 'polypeptide(L)'
;MNQKYNDQFLLSELKRFERENKRSPMAKDFKGNPDWPDPLTFIRYFGGWSRAIEAAGLKPNFAPYTRKKYLTVEERFALHYEVA
;
A
#
# COMPACT_ATOMS: atom_id res chain seq x y z
N MET A 1 0.35 23.64 -12.59
CA MET A 1 0.67 22.33 -11.96
C MET A 1 1.10 21.37 -13.05
N ASN A 2 2.33 20.84 -12.95
CA ASN A 2 3.03 20.15 -14.04
C ASN A 2 2.35 18.81 -14.39
N GLN A 3 1.76 18.73 -15.58
CA GLN A 3 1.06 17.59 -16.19
C GLN A 3 1.96 16.36 -16.50
N LYS A 4 2.99 16.08 -15.68
CA LYS A 4 3.98 15.03 -15.99
C LYS A 4 3.67 13.65 -15.39
N TYR A 5 2.71 13.55 -14.47
CA TYR A 5 2.31 12.28 -13.87
C TYR A 5 0.83 12.04 -14.11
N ASN A 6 0.52 11.06 -14.96
CA ASN A 6 -0.83 10.52 -15.08
C ASN A 6 -0.89 9.16 -14.35
N ASP A 7 -2.11 8.72 -14.02
CA ASP A 7 -2.31 7.48 -13.28
C ASP A 7 -1.68 6.29 -14.02
N GLN A 8 -1.84 6.21 -15.34
CA GLN A 8 -1.29 5.12 -16.15
C GLN A 8 0.24 5.05 -16.12
N PHE A 9 0.92 6.20 -16.10
CA PHE A 9 2.37 6.33 -16.02
C PHE A 9 2.88 5.84 -14.67
N LEU A 10 2.22 6.26 -13.59
CA LEU A 10 2.56 5.78 -12.25
C LEU A 10 2.38 4.26 -12.16
N LEU A 11 1.27 3.73 -12.68
CA LEU A 11 1.03 2.29 -12.70
C LEU A 11 2.04 1.54 -13.59
N SER A 12 2.46 2.12 -14.72
CA SER A 12 3.47 1.50 -15.58
C SER A 12 4.83 1.46 -14.91
N GLU A 13 5.22 2.47 -14.13
CA GLU A 13 6.46 2.45 -13.35
C GLU A 13 6.45 1.35 -12.27
N LEU A 14 5.32 1.15 -11.57
CA LEU A 14 5.19 0.05 -10.60
C LEU A 14 5.34 -1.32 -11.28
N LYS A 15 4.72 -1.51 -12.45
CA LYS A 15 4.86 -2.75 -13.24
C LYS A 15 6.27 -2.92 -13.79
N ARG A 16 6.93 -1.83 -14.18
CA ARG A 16 8.32 -1.85 -14.65
C ARG A 16 9.26 -2.32 -13.56
N PHE A 17 9.10 -1.77 -12.34
CA PHE A 17 9.87 -2.21 -11.19
C PHE A 17 9.70 -3.71 -10.91
N GLU A 18 8.46 -4.21 -10.97
CA GLU A 18 8.18 -5.63 -10.74
C GLU A 18 8.83 -6.53 -11.80
N ARG A 19 8.80 -6.14 -13.08
CA ARG A 19 9.51 -6.88 -14.15
C ARG A 19 11.02 -6.91 -13.94
N GLU A 20 11.61 -5.78 -13.56
CA GLU A 20 13.06 -5.65 -13.36
C GLU A 20 13.56 -6.40 -12.12
N ASN A 21 12.81 -6.33 -11.02
CA ASN A 21 13.24 -6.84 -9.71
C ASN A 21 12.59 -8.18 -9.32
N LYS A 22 11.64 -8.68 -10.12
CA LYS A 22 10.83 -9.88 -9.87
C LYS A 22 10.20 -9.92 -8.47
N ARG A 23 9.88 -8.73 -7.93
CA ARG A 23 9.28 -8.55 -6.59
C ARG A 23 8.37 -7.35 -6.58
N SER A 24 7.43 -7.35 -5.63
CA SER A 24 6.57 -6.18 -5.42
C SER A 24 7.38 -4.96 -4.97
N PRO A 25 7.08 -3.77 -5.54
CA PRO A 25 7.73 -2.52 -5.15
C PRO A 25 7.38 -2.14 -3.71
N MET A 26 8.35 -1.64 -2.96
CA MET A 26 8.14 -1.04 -1.64
C MET A 26 8.38 0.47 -1.70
N ALA A 27 7.65 1.24 -0.89
CA ALA A 27 7.80 2.70 -0.87
C ALA A 27 9.25 3.15 -0.60
N LYS A 28 10.02 2.36 0.15
CA LYS A 28 11.44 2.61 0.43
C LYS A 28 12.35 2.49 -0.80
N ASP A 29 11.96 1.71 -1.82
CA ASP A 29 12.76 1.53 -3.04
C ASP A 29 12.67 2.78 -3.94
N PHE A 30 11.55 3.49 -3.84
CA PHE A 30 11.23 4.70 -4.59
C PHE A 30 11.65 5.97 -3.84
N LYS A 31 11.66 5.91 -2.49
CA LYS A 31 12.04 7.05 -1.66
C LYS A 31 13.52 7.41 -1.85
N GLY A 32 13.78 8.61 -2.37
CA GLY A 32 15.14 9.13 -2.54
C GLY A 32 15.86 8.60 -3.77
N ASN A 33 15.17 7.88 -4.66
CA ASN A 33 15.73 7.44 -5.92
C ASN A 33 15.27 8.38 -7.05
N PRO A 34 16.19 9.06 -7.76
CA PRO A 34 15.82 9.98 -8.85
C PRO A 34 15.26 9.27 -10.09
N ASP A 35 15.49 7.96 -10.24
CA ASP A 35 14.99 7.17 -11.38
C ASP A 35 13.50 6.84 -11.26
N TRP A 36 12.92 6.99 -10.06
CA TRP A 36 11.55 6.61 -9.76
C TRP A 36 10.72 7.77 -9.23
N PRO A 37 9.40 7.81 -9.48
CA PRO A 37 8.55 8.84 -8.92
C PRO A 37 8.50 8.74 -7.39
N ASP A 38 8.39 9.89 -6.71
CA ASP A 38 8.32 9.92 -5.26
C ASP A 38 7.08 9.12 -4.76
N PRO A 39 7.21 8.28 -3.71
CA PRO A 39 6.09 7.59 -3.08
C PRO A 39 4.90 8.51 -2.73
N LEU A 40 5.16 9.75 -2.36
CA LEU A 40 4.15 10.77 -2.07
C LEU A 40 3.30 11.10 -3.30
N THR A 41 3.86 10.97 -4.51
CA THR A 41 3.10 11.12 -5.75
C THR A 41 2.07 10.00 -5.84
N PHE A 42 2.45 8.74 -5.65
CA PHE A 42 1.51 7.62 -5.63
C PHE A 42 0.42 7.78 -4.56
N ILE A 43 0.80 8.25 -3.37
CA ILE A 43 -0.15 8.51 -2.28
C ILE A 43 -1.14 9.62 -2.68
N ARG A 44 -0.69 10.69 -3.33
CA ARG A 44 -1.55 11.81 -3.75
C ARG A 44 -2.55 11.43 -4.84
N TYR A 45 -2.17 10.55 -5.77
CA TYR A 45 -3.04 10.13 -6.88
C TYR A 45 -3.97 8.97 -6.49
N PHE A 46 -3.48 7.98 -5.75
CA PHE A 46 -4.23 6.76 -5.44
C PHE A 46 -4.76 6.70 -4.00
N GLY A 47 -4.50 7.73 -3.19
CA GLY A 47 -4.92 7.76 -1.77
C GLY A 47 -4.19 6.73 -0.90
N GLY A 48 -3.04 6.22 -1.35
CA GLY A 48 -2.20 5.29 -0.60
C GLY A 48 -1.29 4.44 -1.47
N TRP A 49 -0.15 4.02 -0.90
CA TRP A 49 0.82 3.16 -1.59
C TRP A 49 0.24 1.78 -1.92
N SER A 50 -0.42 1.13 -0.96
CA SER A 50 -1.06 -0.17 -1.19
C SER A 50 -2.13 -0.11 -2.27
N ARG A 51 -2.93 0.97 -2.29
CA ARG A 51 -3.93 1.22 -3.34
C ARG A 51 -3.29 1.39 -4.71
N ALA A 52 -2.15 2.08 -4.80
CA ALA A 52 -1.42 2.20 -6.06
C ALA A 52 -0.90 0.84 -6.57
N ILE A 53 -0.40 -0.01 -5.66
CA ILE A 53 0.05 -1.36 -6.00
C ILE A 53 -1.12 -2.24 -6.47
N GLU A 54 -2.24 -2.20 -5.75
CA GLU A 54 -3.46 -2.93 -6.13
C GLU A 54 -4.01 -2.44 -7.48
N ALA A 55 -4.03 -1.13 -7.71
CA ALA A 55 -4.40 -0.53 -8.98
C ALA A 55 -3.44 -0.93 -10.12
N ALA A 56 -2.18 -1.25 -9.80
CA ALA A 56 -1.22 -1.78 -10.75
C ALA A 56 -1.42 -3.28 -11.03
N GLY A 57 -2.37 -3.94 -10.35
CA GLY A 57 -2.58 -5.39 -10.43
C GLY A 57 -1.49 -6.20 -9.72
N LEU A 58 -0.71 -5.56 -8.85
CA LEU A 58 0.36 -6.19 -8.09
C LEU A 58 -0.13 -6.55 -6.68
N LYS A 59 0.53 -7.52 -6.04
CA LYS A 59 0.25 -7.88 -4.64
C LYS A 59 1.12 -7.06 -3.69
N PRO A 60 0.55 -6.26 -2.76
CA PRO A 60 1.32 -5.56 -1.75
C PRO A 60 2.12 -6.55 -0.88
N ASN A 61 3.39 -6.26 -0.62
CA ASN A 61 4.26 -7.12 0.20
C ASN A 61 4.11 -6.87 1.71
N PHE A 62 3.08 -6.12 2.11
CA PHE A 62 2.78 -5.86 3.51
C PHE A 62 1.49 -6.58 3.81
N ALA A 63 1.47 -7.40 4.86
CA ALA A 63 0.21 -7.87 5.42
C ALA A 63 -0.68 -6.62 5.61
N PRO A 64 -1.96 -6.66 5.19
CA PRO A 64 -2.85 -5.54 5.41
C PRO A 64 -2.70 -5.17 6.87
N TYR A 65 -2.42 -3.89 7.15
CA TYR A 65 -2.52 -3.39 8.51
C TYR A 65 -4.00 -3.49 8.83
N THR A 66 -4.43 -4.66 9.28
CA THR A 66 -5.64 -4.79 10.06
C THR A 66 -5.36 -3.86 11.22
N ARG A 67 -5.95 -2.65 11.17
CA ARG A 67 -6.15 -1.85 12.37
C ARG A 67 -6.56 -2.87 13.41
N LYS A 68 -5.69 -3.17 14.38
CA LYS A 68 -6.00 -4.13 15.46
C LYS A 68 -7.38 -3.69 15.91
N LYS A 69 -8.41 -4.48 15.58
CA LYS A 69 -9.77 -4.18 15.96
C LYS A 69 -9.69 -4.38 17.47
N TYR A 70 -9.48 -3.29 18.21
CA TYR A 70 -9.60 -3.34 19.65
C TYR A 70 -11.01 -3.86 19.87
N LEU A 71 -11.12 -5.08 20.37
CA LEU A 71 -12.39 -5.62 20.83
C LEU A 71 -12.96 -4.53 21.72
N THR A 72 -14.17 -4.13 21.40
CA THR A 72 -14.93 -3.23 22.26
C THR A 72 -15.02 -3.87 23.66
N VAL A 73 -15.18 -3.07 24.72
CA VAL A 73 -15.21 -3.61 26.09
C VAL A 73 -16.28 -4.70 26.21
N GLU A 74 -17.35 -4.54 25.44
CA GLU A 74 -18.49 -5.43 25.26
C GLU A 74 -18.07 -6.79 24.65
N GLU A 75 -17.29 -6.80 23.57
CA GLU A 75 -16.78 -8.03 22.96
C GLU A 75 -15.74 -8.74 23.87
N ARG A 76 -15.03 -7.99 24.72
CA ARG A 76 -14.09 -8.56 25.70
C ARG A 76 -14.78 -9.25 26.88
N PHE A 77 -15.93 -8.72 27.33
CA PHE A 77 -16.71 -9.29 28.43
C PHE A 77 -17.36 -10.64 28.06
N ALA A 78 -17.78 -10.81 26.80
CA ALA A 78 -18.41 -12.05 26.33
C ALA A 78 -17.50 -13.29 26.43
N LEU A 79 -16.17 -13.11 26.38
CA LEU A 79 -15.20 -14.22 26.47
C LEU A 79 -14.88 -14.67 27.90
N HIS A 80 -15.35 -13.95 28.93
CA HIS A 80 -15.13 -14.31 30.34
C HIS A 80 -16.36 -14.89 31.03
N TYR A 81 -17.48 -15.04 30.33
CA TYR A 81 -18.75 -15.49 30.90
C TYR A 81 -19.10 -16.96 30.62
N GLU A 82 -18.12 -17.79 30.23
CA GLU A 82 -18.28 -19.26 30.16
C GLU A 82 -17.33 -19.99 31.12
N VAL A 83 -17.25 -19.53 32.36
CA VAL A 83 -16.75 -20.36 33.46
C VAL A 83 -17.74 -20.21 34.62
N ALA A 84 -18.85 -20.94 34.52
CA ALA A 84 -19.76 -21.23 35.62
C ALA A 84 -19.45 -22.62 36.16
#